data_AF-A0A1I5UZN0-F1
#
_entry.id   AF-A0A1I5UZN0-F1
#
_cell.length_a   1.000
_cell.length_b   1.000
_cell.length_c   1.000
_cell.angle_alpha   90.00
_cell.angle_beta   90.00
_cell.angle_gamma   90.00
#
_symmetry.space_group_name_H-M   'P 1'
#
loop_
_entity.id
_entity.type
_entity.pdbx_description
1 polymer ?
#
loop_
_entity_poly.entity_id
_entity_poly.type
_entity_poly.pdbx_seq_one_letter_code
_entity_poly.pdbx_strand_id
1 'polypeptide(L)'
;MADAPTLDTPLIKKVNISPIQQRIPAVNEDRTLSFALHGEINRIINSLANVTNYNAETIQLIIDTLARYNILVKRVADVEKAQQDALRAQALLNSYPDPTITMSAQTQTDGTATVTIIDHNRIYADNAKTTVPIIGGSISGLPLNSQFYVYYDDPSFAGGAVTYRYTTDNTVAAQVGIRHSLGGIATGGAQDTDPIDGGGVSPPGGSRVQPYKRELLNNQPEQ
;
A
#
# COMPACT_ATOMS: atom_id res chain seq x y z
N MET A 1 -16.33 10.54 3.12
CA MET A 1 -16.13 11.44 4.28
C MET A 1 -17.25 11.12 5.25
N ALA A 2 -16.95 10.43 6.35
CA ALA A 2 -17.94 10.17 7.40
C ALA A 2 -18.01 11.40 8.29
N ASP A 3 -19.23 11.89 8.55
CA ASP A 3 -19.48 13.01 9.44
C ASP A 3 -18.89 12.73 10.82
N ALA A 4 -18.08 13.67 11.32
CA ALA A 4 -17.51 13.57 12.65
C ALA A 4 -18.66 13.58 13.68
N PRO A 5 -18.66 12.67 14.66
CA PRO A 5 -19.70 12.64 15.68
C PRO A 5 -19.67 13.94 16.50
N THR A 6 -20.82 14.61 16.59
CA THR A 6 -21.06 15.73 17.50
C THR A 6 -21.05 15.22 18.93
N LEU A 7 -19.99 15.55 19.67
CA LEU A 7 -19.85 15.23 21.09
C LEU A 7 -20.80 16.13 21.90
N ASP A 8 -21.81 15.49 22.50
CA ASP A 8 -22.75 16.10 23.42
C ASP A 8 -22.03 16.41 24.75
N THR A 9 -21.82 17.69 25.03
CA THR A 9 -21.00 18.16 26.16
C THR A 9 -21.73 17.97 27.49
N PRO A 10 -21.22 17.19 28.45
CA PRO A 10 -21.89 17.05 29.75
C PRO A 10 -21.77 18.33 30.59
N LEU A 11 -22.90 18.80 31.12
CA LEU A 11 -23.00 19.91 32.06
C LEU A 11 -22.37 19.54 33.42
N ILE A 12 -21.29 20.24 33.80
CA ILE A 12 -20.60 20.02 35.09
C ILE A 12 -21.43 20.62 36.24
N LYS A 13 -21.72 19.78 37.25
CA LYS A 13 -22.51 20.10 38.46
C LYS A 13 -21.63 20.81 39.51
N LYS A 14 -22.08 21.96 40.01
CA LYS A 14 -21.39 22.78 41.04
C LYS A 14 -21.36 22.10 42.43
N VAL A 15 -20.27 22.31 43.17
CA VAL A 15 -20.03 21.80 44.54
C VAL A 15 -20.31 22.89 45.58
N ASN A 16 -20.81 22.49 46.75
CA ASN A 16 -21.26 23.36 47.83
C ASN A 16 -20.29 23.32 49.03
N ILE A 17 -20.01 24.46 49.68
CA ILE A 17 -18.99 24.60 50.74
C ILE A 17 -19.64 25.11 52.04
N SER A 18 -19.30 24.53 53.21
CA SER A 18 -19.82 24.94 54.53
C SER A 18 -19.05 26.11 55.18
N PRO A 19 -19.69 26.90 56.08
CA PRO A 19 -19.13 28.18 56.54
C PRO A 19 -18.21 28.10 57.76
N ILE A 20 -17.26 29.04 57.78
CA ILE A 20 -16.23 29.29 58.80
C ILE A 20 -16.82 30.03 60.01
N GLN A 21 -16.44 29.62 61.23
CA GLN A 21 -16.81 30.24 62.50
C GLN A 21 -15.83 31.36 62.87
N GLN A 22 -16.20 32.64 62.66
CA GLN A 22 -15.55 33.78 63.31
C GLN A 22 -16.62 34.77 63.82
N ARG A 23 -16.41 35.28 65.04
CA ARG A 23 -17.35 36.02 65.91
C ARG A 23 -17.72 37.43 65.44
N ILE A 24 -18.02 37.63 64.17
CA ILE A 24 -18.78 38.79 63.70
C ILE A 24 -20.25 38.36 63.76
N PRO A 25 -21.20 39.19 64.23
CA PRO A 25 -22.62 38.90 64.03
C PRO A 25 -22.82 38.57 62.55
N ALA A 26 -23.20 37.32 62.26
CA ALA A 26 -23.46 36.87 60.89
C ALA A 26 -24.57 37.70 60.23
N VAL A 27 -25.34 38.39 61.07
CA VAL A 27 -26.39 39.31 60.72
C VAL A 27 -26.34 40.55 61.60
N ASN A 28 -26.62 41.71 61.02
CA ASN A 28 -26.93 42.95 61.73
C ASN A 28 -28.27 42.80 62.47
N GLU A 29 -28.65 43.78 63.30
CA GLU A 29 -29.91 43.76 64.08
C GLU A 29 -31.17 43.64 63.19
N ASP A 30 -31.08 44.06 61.92
CA ASP A 30 -32.12 43.94 60.89
C ASP A 30 -32.12 42.60 60.13
N ARG A 31 -31.29 41.64 60.56
CA ARG A 31 -31.07 40.33 59.91
C ARG A 31 -30.36 40.38 58.54
N THR A 32 -29.78 41.51 58.13
CA THR A 32 -28.95 41.58 56.92
C THR A 32 -27.53 41.07 57.20
N LEU A 33 -26.86 40.48 56.20
CA LEU A 33 -25.46 40.04 56.36
C LEU A 33 -24.59 41.24 56.76
N SER A 34 -23.70 41.05 57.74
CA SER A 34 -22.72 42.09 58.05
C SER A 34 -21.84 42.39 56.83
N PHE A 35 -21.45 43.65 56.64
CA PHE A 35 -20.66 44.10 55.49
C PHE A 35 -19.38 43.28 55.28
N ALA A 36 -18.72 42.89 56.39
CA ALA A 36 -17.55 42.03 56.38
C ALA A 36 -17.83 40.63 55.81
N LEU A 37 -18.95 40.01 56.19
CA LEU A 37 -19.36 38.70 55.68
C LEU A 37 -19.72 38.77 54.18
N HIS A 38 -20.39 39.84 53.73
CA HIS A 38 -20.68 40.05 52.32
C HIS A 38 -19.39 40.19 51.48
N GLY A 39 -18.40 40.93 51.98
CA GLY A 39 -17.09 41.07 51.33
C GLY A 39 -16.36 39.74 51.16
N GLU A 40 -16.31 38.92 52.21
CA GLU A 40 -15.69 37.59 52.16
C GLU A 40 -16.40 36.63 51.19
N ILE A 41 -17.75 36.65 51.17
CA ILE A 41 -18.54 35.86 50.21
C ILE A 41 -18.18 36.25 48.77
N ASN A 42 -18.14 37.55 48.46
CA ASN A 42 -17.78 38.02 47.12
C ASN A 42 -16.35 37.64 46.73
N ARG A 43 -15.41 37.70 47.68
CA ARG A 43 -14.02 37.25 47.47
C ARG A 43 -13.97 35.76 47.10
N ILE A 44 -14.71 34.92 47.82
CA ILE A 44 -14.79 33.47 47.55
C ILE A 44 -15.43 33.20 46.19
N ILE A 45 -16.55 33.87 45.87
CA ILE A 45 -17.24 33.71 44.58
C ILE A 45 -16.30 34.06 43.42
N ASN A 46 -15.57 35.17 43.51
CA ASN A 46 -14.62 35.57 42.48
C ASN A 46 -13.46 34.57 42.34
N SER A 47 -12.95 34.06 43.46
CA SER A 47 -11.91 33.02 43.45
C SER A 47 -12.41 31.73 42.78
N LEU A 48 -13.62 31.28 43.10
CA LEU A 48 -14.24 30.10 42.48
C LEU A 48 -14.49 30.28 40.98
N ALA A 49 -14.94 31.47 40.57
CA ALA A 49 -15.13 31.79 39.16
C ALA A 49 -13.80 31.73 38.39
N ASN A 50 -12.73 32.29 38.95
CA ASN A 50 -11.40 32.25 38.35
C ASN A 50 -10.87 30.80 38.20
N VAL A 51 -11.01 29.98 39.25
CA VAL A 51 -10.62 28.55 39.19
C VAL A 51 -11.45 27.79 38.15
N THR A 52 -12.74 28.07 38.06
CA THR A 52 -13.63 27.43 37.08
C THR A 52 -13.21 27.76 35.65
N ASN A 53 -12.89 29.04 35.37
CA ASN A 53 -12.43 29.47 34.05
C ASN A 53 -11.08 28.83 33.68
N TYR A 54 -10.12 28.82 34.61
CA TYR A 54 -8.82 28.16 34.42
C TYR A 54 -8.95 26.66 34.11
N ASN A 55 -9.83 25.97 34.85
CA ASN A 55 -10.09 24.55 34.60
C ASN A 55 -10.73 24.33 33.23
N ALA A 56 -11.65 25.21 32.81
CA ALA A 56 -12.26 25.14 31.48
C ALA A 56 -11.23 25.30 30.36
N GLU A 57 -10.33 26.30 30.46
CA GLU A 57 -9.23 26.50 29.50
C GLU A 57 -8.29 25.30 29.46
N THR A 58 -7.92 24.76 30.61
CA THR A 58 -7.06 23.58 30.72
C THR A 58 -7.70 22.34 30.08
N ILE A 59 -9.00 22.12 30.31
CA ILE A 59 -9.75 21.02 29.69
C ILE A 59 -9.76 21.17 28.17
N GLN A 60 -9.98 22.38 27.64
CA GLN A 60 -9.99 22.59 26.20
C GLN A 60 -8.61 22.36 25.58
N LEU A 61 -7.54 22.81 26.24
CA LEU A 61 -6.18 22.50 25.81
C LEU A 61 -5.93 20.99 25.73
N ILE A 62 -6.39 20.22 26.73
CA ILE A 62 -6.25 18.75 26.74
C ILE A 62 -7.02 18.13 25.56
N ILE A 63 -8.26 18.55 25.32
CA ILE A 63 -9.08 18.06 24.20
C ILE A 63 -8.37 18.31 22.86
N ASP A 64 -7.87 19.52 22.65
CA ASP A 64 -7.14 19.89 21.44
C ASP A 64 -5.85 19.08 21.27
N THR A 65 -5.08 18.87 22.35
CA THR A 65 -3.87 18.05 22.32
C THR A 65 -4.19 16.60 21.95
N LEU A 66 -5.24 16.00 22.52
CA LEU A 66 -5.67 14.64 22.19
C LEU A 66 -6.14 14.51 20.74
N ALA A 67 -6.87 15.51 20.23
CA ALA A 67 -7.27 15.55 18.82
C ALA A 67 -6.06 15.58 17.88
N ARG A 68 -5.06 16.43 18.18
CA ARG A 68 -3.80 16.50 17.42
C ARG A 68 -3.02 15.18 17.48
N TYR A 69 -2.96 14.55 18.65
CA TYR A 69 -2.30 13.25 18.82
C TYR A 69 -2.94 12.17 17.94
N ASN A 70 -4.26 12.08 17.91
CA ASN A 70 -4.98 11.12 17.06
C ASN A 70 -4.71 11.35 15.56
N ILE A 71 -4.60 12.61 15.14
CA ILE A 71 -4.22 12.94 13.76
C ILE A 71 -2.78 12.49 13.47
N LEU A 72 -1.85 12.71 14.41
CA LEU A 72 -0.45 12.31 14.26
C LEU A 72 -0.32 10.78 14.14
N VAL A 73 -1.02 10.02 14.98
CA VAL A 73 -1.01 8.55 14.93
C VAL A 73 -1.48 8.03 13.56
N LYS A 74 -2.56 8.60 13.00
CA LYS A 74 -3.02 8.24 11.64
C LYS A 74 -1.97 8.56 10.57
N ARG A 75 -1.36 9.73 10.64
CA ARG A 75 -0.31 10.14 9.68
C ARG A 75 0.90 9.21 9.73
N VAL A 76 1.31 8.76 10.92
CA VAL A 76 2.41 7.80 11.07
C VAL A 76 2.07 6.49 10.36
N ALA A 77 0.87 5.94 10.58
CA ALA A 77 0.43 4.72 9.90
C ALA A 77 0.37 4.86 8.36
N ASP A 78 -0.10 6.01 7.87
CA ASP A 78 -0.14 6.30 6.43
C ASP A 78 1.28 6.39 5.82
N VAL A 79 2.23 7.00 6.55
CA VAL A 79 3.64 7.10 6.13
C VAL A 79 4.30 5.72 6.12
N GLU A 80 4.08 4.90 7.14
CA GLU A 80 4.60 3.54 7.19
C GLU A 80 4.09 2.70 6.02
N LYS A 81 2.78 2.79 5.72
CA LYS A 81 2.20 2.11 4.56
C LYS A 81 2.81 2.60 3.25
N ALA A 82 2.93 3.91 3.05
CA ALA A 82 3.52 4.49 1.84
C ALA A 82 4.98 4.07 1.66
N GLN A 83 5.75 4.00 2.75
CA GLN A 83 7.13 3.52 2.73
C GLN A 83 7.21 2.04 2.32
N GLN A 84 6.33 1.19 2.87
CA GLN A 84 6.26 -0.22 2.49
C GLN A 84 5.87 -0.40 1.02
N ASP A 85 4.90 0.38 0.53
CA ASP A 85 4.49 0.36 -0.87
C ASP A 85 5.64 0.80 -1.81
N ALA A 86 6.43 1.79 -1.42
CA ALA A 86 7.61 2.24 -2.17
C ALA A 86 8.73 1.17 -2.22
N LEU A 87 9.03 0.53 -1.08
CA LEU A 87 10.00 -0.56 -1.01
C LEU A 87 9.54 -1.76 -1.86
N ARG A 88 8.26 -2.11 -1.81
CA ARG A 88 7.67 -3.18 -2.63
C ARG A 88 7.74 -2.86 -4.12
N ALA A 89 7.46 -1.62 -4.52
CA ALA A 89 7.61 -1.19 -5.91
C ALA A 89 9.06 -1.30 -6.40
N GLN A 90 10.03 -0.95 -5.55
CA GLN A 90 11.45 -1.11 -5.87
C GLN A 90 11.87 -2.59 -5.97
N ALA A 91 11.39 -3.44 -5.06
CA ALA A 91 11.64 -4.87 -5.09
C ALA A 91 11.04 -5.53 -6.33
N LEU A 92 9.85 -5.08 -6.76
CA LEU A 92 9.22 -5.50 -8.01
C LEU A 92 10.10 -5.15 -9.19
N LEU A 93 10.57 -3.91 -9.33
CA LEU A 93 11.38 -3.47 -10.49
C LEU A 93 12.63 -4.34 -10.69
N ASN A 94 13.18 -4.85 -9.60
CA ASN A 94 14.37 -5.72 -9.60
C ASN A 94 14.03 -7.21 -9.50
N SER A 95 12.75 -7.59 -9.53
CA SER A 95 12.33 -9.00 -9.47
C SER A 95 12.58 -9.75 -10.77
N TYR A 96 12.76 -11.07 -10.68
CA TYR A 96 13.01 -11.94 -11.83
C TYR A 96 12.49 -13.35 -11.58
N PRO A 97 12.14 -14.10 -12.65
CA PRO A 97 11.84 -15.52 -12.53
C PRO A 97 13.12 -16.35 -12.33
N ASP A 98 13.01 -17.41 -11.54
CA ASP A 98 14.03 -18.45 -11.36
C ASP A 98 13.37 -19.83 -11.59
N PRO A 99 13.76 -20.59 -12.63
CA PRO A 99 14.84 -20.30 -13.57
C PRO A 99 14.55 -19.08 -14.46
N THR A 100 15.60 -18.45 -15.00
CA THR A 100 15.46 -17.27 -15.88
C THR A 100 14.64 -17.57 -17.14
N ILE A 101 14.78 -18.79 -17.69
CA ILE A 101 14.01 -19.25 -18.85
C ILE A 101 12.80 -20.02 -18.32
N THR A 102 11.62 -19.44 -18.47
CA THR A 102 10.36 -20.02 -17.98
C THR A 102 9.39 -20.38 -19.09
N MET A 103 9.71 -20.04 -20.35
CA MET A 103 8.77 -20.11 -21.45
C MET A 103 9.38 -20.80 -22.66
N SER A 104 8.57 -21.61 -23.33
CA SER A 104 8.89 -22.21 -24.63
C SER A 104 7.67 -22.13 -25.55
N ALA A 105 7.87 -21.77 -26.82
CA ALA A 105 6.82 -21.71 -27.83
C ALA A 105 6.94 -22.89 -28.79
N GLN A 106 5.82 -23.53 -29.12
CA GLN A 106 5.76 -24.65 -30.05
C GLN A 106 4.65 -24.43 -31.09
N THR A 107 5.02 -24.56 -32.36
CA THR A 107 4.07 -24.58 -33.48
C THR A 107 3.16 -25.80 -33.38
N GLN A 108 1.86 -25.57 -33.57
CA GLN A 108 0.82 -26.57 -33.55
C GLN A 108 0.40 -26.94 -34.98
N THR A 109 -0.22 -28.11 -35.14
CA THR A 109 -0.68 -28.60 -36.45
C THR A 109 -1.79 -27.74 -37.07
N ASP A 110 -2.45 -26.90 -36.29
CA ASP A 110 -3.52 -25.99 -36.73
C ASP A 110 -3.00 -24.66 -37.31
N GLY A 111 -1.68 -24.49 -37.41
CA GLY A 111 -1.07 -23.26 -37.91
C GLY A 111 -1.01 -22.13 -36.87
N THR A 112 -1.16 -22.46 -35.58
CA THR A 112 -0.94 -21.54 -34.45
C THR A 112 0.25 -21.98 -33.60
N ALA A 113 0.65 -21.18 -32.62
CA ALA A 113 1.62 -21.55 -31.61
C ALA A 113 0.98 -21.63 -30.22
N THR A 114 1.54 -22.50 -29.38
CA THR A 114 1.30 -22.54 -27.93
C THR A 114 2.57 -22.18 -27.19
N VAL A 115 2.47 -21.24 -26.25
CA VAL A 115 3.52 -20.92 -25.28
C VAL A 115 3.24 -21.68 -24.00
N THR A 116 4.17 -22.55 -23.61
CA THR A 116 4.17 -23.24 -22.32
C THR A 116 5.01 -22.45 -21.33
N ILE A 117 4.49 -22.25 -20.13
CA ILE A 117 5.12 -21.56 -19.01
C ILE A 117 5.30 -22.59 -17.89
N ILE A 118 6.53 -22.84 -17.48
CA ILE A 118 6.81 -23.80 -16.41
C ILE A 118 6.57 -23.18 -15.03
N ASP A 119 6.36 -24.04 -14.03
CA ASP A 119 6.45 -23.65 -12.62
C ASP A 119 7.80 -22.98 -12.36
N HIS A 120 7.79 -21.85 -11.66
CA HIS A 120 9.00 -21.09 -11.36
C HIS A 120 8.83 -20.32 -10.06
N ASN A 121 9.95 -19.91 -9.49
CA ASN A 121 9.96 -18.98 -8.39
C ASN A 121 10.09 -17.56 -8.90
N ARG A 122 9.39 -16.61 -8.27
CA ARG A 122 9.63 -15.19 -8.43
C ARG A 122 10.52 -14.72 -7.29
N ILE A 123 11.69 -14.20 -7.64
CA ILE A 123 12.64 -13.64 -6.68
C ILE A 123 12.47 -12.13 -6.65
N TYR A 124 12.14 -11.57 -5.50
CA TYR A 124 12.11 -10.13 -5.28
C TYR A 124 13.43 -9.66 -4.70
N ALA A 125 13.99 -8.58 -5.24
CA ALA A 125 15.25 -8.02 -4.73
C ALA A 125 15.01 -7.08 -3.54
N ASP A 126 14.20 -7.51 -2.59
CA ASP A 126 14.14 -6.88 -1.26
C ASP A 126 15.31 -7.38 -0.39
N ASN A 127 15.46 -6.81 0.81
CA ASN A 127 16.53 -7.19 1.73
C ASN A 127 16.44 -8.66 2.18
N ALA A 128 15.24 -9.26 2.14
CA ALA A 128 15.00 -10.63 2.55
C ALA A 128 15.19 -11.64 1.39
N LYS A 129 15.31 -11.16 0.14
CA LYS A 129 15.25 -11.95 -1.08
C LYS A 129 14.00 -12.82 -1.13
N THR A 130 12.85 -12.19 -0.86
CA THR A 130 11.56 -12.89 -0.82
C THR A 130 11.36 -13.71 -2.09
N THR A 131 11.05 -14.99 -1.91
CA THR A 131 10.87 -15.98 -2.97
C THR A 131 9.44 -16.47 -2.94
N VAL A 132 8.75 -16.35 -4.08
CA VAL A 132 7.32 -16.67 -4.20
C VAL A 132 7.11 -17.70 -5.32
N PRO A 133 6.55 -18.89 -5.04
CA PRO A 133 6.31 -19.89 -6.06
C PRO A 133 5.15 -19.48 -6.98
N ILE A 134 5.31 -19.68 -8.28
CA ILE A 134 4.30 -19.43 -9.32
C ILE A 134 4.00 -20.74 -10.04
N ILE A 135 2.71 -21.07 -10.16
CA ILE A 135 2.24 -22.22 -10.92
C ILE A 135 2.19 -21.82 -12.39
N GLY A 136 2.84 -22.62 -13.23
CA GLY A 136 2.91 -22.47 -14.67
C GLY A 136 1.56 -22.63 -15.38
N GLY A 137 1.59 -22.54 -16.70
CA GLY A 137 0.38 -22.59 -17.54
C GLY A 137 0.71 -22.57 -19.02
N SER A 138 -0.30 -22.33 -19.86
CA SER A 138 -0.12 -22.27 -21.31
C SER A 138 -1.01 -21.21 -21.96
N ILE A 139 -0.51 -20.63 -23.05
CA ILE A 139 -1.24 -19.69 -23.92
C ILE A 139 -1.25 -20.28 -25.33
N SER A 140 -2.42 -20.65 -25.85
CA SER A 140 -2.58 -21.28 -27.17
C SER A 140 -3.22 -20.33 -28.18
N GLY A 141 -3.18 -20.69 -29.47
CA GLY A 141 -3.84 -19.93 -30.54
C GLY A 141 -3.08 -18.67 -30.95
N LEU A 142 -1.78 -18.59 -30.66
CA LEU A 142 -0.97 -17.45 -31.03
C LEU A 142 -0.62 -17.49 -32.54
N PRO A 143 -0.67 -16.35 -33.24
CA PRO A 143 -0.13 -16.25 -34.60
C PRO A 143 1.33 -16.67 -34.67
N LEU A 144 1.70 -17.37 -35.74
CA LEU A 144 3.09 -17.73 -36.06
C LEU A 144 3.92 -16.51 -36.48
N ASN A 145 5.25 -16.66 -36.53
CA ASN A 145 6.22 -15.64 -36.94
C ASN A 145 6.05 -14.27 -36.24
N SER A 146 5.54 -14.28 -35.01
CA SER A 146 5.23 -13.08 -34.24
C SER A 146 6.06 -13.03 -32.96
N GLN A 147 6.24 -11.81 -32.43
CA GLN A 147 6.87 -11.57 -31.13
C GLN A 147 5.77 -11.22 -30.12
N PHE A 148 5.77 -11.92 -28.99
CA PHE A 148 4.89 -11.64 -27.87
C PHE A 148 5.69 -11.32 -26.61
N TYR A 149 5.07 -10.61 -25.69
CA TYR A 149 5.56 -10.35 -24.35
C TYR A 149 4.55 -10.88 -23.35
N VAL A 150 5.00 -11.77 -22.47
CA VAL A 150 4.13 -12.47 -21.52
C VAL A 150 4.29 -11.84 -20.14
N TYR A 151 3.17 -11.67 -19.45
CA TYR A 151 3.13 -11.10 -18.11
C TYR A 151 1.94 -11.65 -17.32
N TYR A 152 1.94 -11.39 -16.01
CA TYR A 152 0.79 -11.59 -15.14
C TYR A 152 0.70 -10.44 -14.13
N ASP A 153 -0.48 -10.25 -13.54
CA ASP A 153 -0.69 -9.29 -12.47
C ASP A 153 -0.86 -10.08 -11.14
N ASP A 154 -0.06 -9.75 -10.12
CA ASP A 154 -0.17 -10.31 -8.76
C ASP A 154 -0.15 -9.15 -7.74
N PRO A 155 -1.31 -8.59 -7.38
CA PRO A 155 -1.40 -7.45 -6.48
C PRO A 155 -0.90 -7.72 -5.05
N SER A 156 -0.97 -8.98 -4.62
CA SER A 156 -0.63 -9.41 -3.26
C SER A 156 0.79 -9.94 -3.12
N PHE A 157 1.49 -10.17 -4.24
CA PHE A 157 2.83 -10.77 -4.25
C PHE A 157 2.80 -12.14 -3.56
N ALA A 158 1.68 -12.85 -3.72
CA ALA A 158 1.39 -14.10 -3.04
C ALA A 158 1.73 -15.32 -3.91
N GLY A 159 1.83 -15.13 -5.22
CA GLY A 159 2.08 -16.18 -6.19
C GLY A 159 0.95 -17.19 -6.32
N GLY A 160 1.33 -18.45 -6.47
CA GLY A 160 0.40 -19.55 -6.76
C GLY A 160 -0.09 -19.52 -8.21
N ALA A 161 -1.37 -19.80 -8.42
CA ALA A 161 -1.99 -19.78 -9.73
C ALA A 161 -2.27 -18.34 -10.18
N VAL A 162 -1.65 -17.92 -11.29
CA VAL A 162 -1.82 -16.60 -11.89
C VAL A 162 -2.47 -16.71 -13.27
N THR A 163 -3.11 -15.63 -13.72
CA THR A 163 -3.60 -15.54 -15.11
C THR A 163 -2.53 -14.92 -15.99
N TYR A 164 -1.95 -15.72 -16.86
CA TYR A 164 -1.00 -15.23 -17.86
C TYR A 164 -1.71 -14.49 -18.98
N ARG A 165 -1.12 -13.37 -19.38
CA ARG A 165 -1.55 -12.52 -20.49
C ARG A 165 -0.38 -12.28 -21.42
N TYR A 166 -0.68 -11.90 -22.65
CA TYR A 166 0.31 -11.55 -23.65
C TYR A 166 -0.07 -10.27 -24.39
N THR A 167 0.91 -9.66 -25.04
CA THR A 167 0.77 -8.46 -25.86
C THR A 167 1.92 -8.41 -26.87
N THR A 168 1.77 -7.65 -27.95
CA THR A 168 2.86 -7.34 -28.89
C THR A 168 3.60 -6.05 -28.53
N ASP A 169 3.06 -5.27 -27.58
CA ASP A 169 3.66 -4.04 -27.06
C ASP A 169 4.41 -4.32 -25.74
N ASN A 170 5.73 -4.17 -25.75
CA ASN A 170 6.57 -4.43 -24.58
C ASN A 170 6.28 -3.47 -23.41
N THR A 171 5.77 -2.26 -23.67
CA THR A 171 5.45 -1.27 -22.63
C THR A 171 4.25 -1.71 -21.82
N VAL A 172 3.31 -2.44 -22.43
CA VAL A 172 2.18 -3.05 -21.74
C VAL A 172 2.65 -4.21 -20.86
N ALA A 173 3.58 -5.04 -21.32
CA ALA A 173 4.12 -6.14 -20.52
C ALA A 173 5.20 -5.72 -19.50
N ALA A 174 5.52 -4.44 -19.41
CA ALA A 174 6.55 -3.93 -18.52
C ALA A 174 6.26 -4.23 -17.05
N GLN A 175 7.32 -4.44 -16.29
CA GLN A 175 7.27 -4.76 -14.87
C GLN A 175 7.04 -3.49 -14.04
N VAL A 176 5.80 -3.22 -13.66
CA VAL A 176 5.41 -2.01 -12.94
C VAL A 176 4.17 -2.24 -12.08
N GLY A 177 4.10 -1.61 -10.91
CA GLY A 177 2.95 -1.67 -10.00
C GLY A 177 2.72 -3.07 -9.44
N ILE A 178 1.83 -3.83 -10.09
CA ILE A 178 1.46 -5.21 -9.74
C ILE A 178 1.85 -6.22 -10.82
N ARG A 179 2.40 -5.73 -11.93
CA ARG A 179 2.69 -6.50 -13.14
C ARG A 179 4.06 -7.12 -13.08
N HIS A 180 4.11 -8.41 -13.37
CA HIS A 180 5.31 -9.21 -13.42
C HIS A 180 5.52 -9.66 -14.86
N SER A 181 6.60 -9.18 -15.48
CA SER A 181 6.98 -9.60 -16.82
C SER A 181 7.70 -10.96 -16.76
N LEU A 182 7.41 -11.85 -17.71
CA LEU A 182 8.20 -13.06 -17.97
C LEU A 182 9.15 -12.88 -19.16
N GLY A 183 9.03 -11.75 -19.86
CA GLY A 183 9.88 -11.38 -20.97
C GLY A 183 9.23 -11.63 -22.33
N GLY A 184 10.07 -11.69 -23.36
CA GLY A 184 9.62 -11.82 -24.74
C GLY A 184 9.74 -13.25 -25.24
N ILE A 185 8.77 -13.73 -26.01
CA ILE A 185 8.86 -15.00 -26.72
C ILE A 185 8.42 -14.86 -28.17
N ALA A 186 9.16 -15.53 -29.04
CA ALA A 186 8.95 -15.55 -30.47
C ALA A 186 8.28 -16.87 -30.86
N THR A 187 7.28 -16.82 -31.73
CA THR A 187 6.62 -18.01 -32.28
C THR A 187 7.24 -18.36 -33.62
N GLY A 188 7.60 -19.62 -33.81
CA GLY A 188 8.23 -20.09 -35.05
C GLY A 188 7.33 -19.99 -36.28
N GLY A 189 7.90 -20.31 -37.43
CA GLY A 189 7.17 -20.53 -38.66
C GLY A 189 6.43 -21.87 -38.67
N ALA A 190 5.59 -22.08 -39.68
CA ALA A 190 4.77 -23.29 -39.80
C ALA A 190 5.58 -24.60 -39.93
N GLN A 191 6.86 -24.50 -40.30
CA GLN A 191 7.76 -25.65 -40.44
C GLN A 191 8.68 -25.82 -39.23
N ASP A 192 8.68 -24.88 -38.28
CA ASP A 192 9.50 -24.96 -37.07
C ASP A 192 8.80 -25.92 -36.11
N THR A 193 9.43 -27.07 -35.88
CA THR A 193 8.90 -28.13 -35.00
C THR A 193 9.56 -28.14 -33.62
N ASP A 194 10.76 -27.55 -33.51
CA ASP A 194 11.49 -27.44 -32.26
C ASP A 194 10.93 -26.29 -31.40
N PRO A 195 10.84 -26.47 -30.07
CA PRO A 195 10.47 -25.39 -29.17
C PRO A 195 11.44 -24.22 -29.24
N ILE A 196 10.91 -23.01 -29.26
CA ILE A 196 11.69 -21.76 -29.18
C ILE A 196 11.62 -21.24 -27.75
N ASP A 197 12.78 -21.11 -27.11
CA ASP A 197 12.86 -20.57 -25.75
C ASP A 197 12.58 -19.06 -25.72
N GLY A 198 11.91 -18.62 -24.65
CA GLY A 198 11.69 -17.21 -24.37
C GLY A 198 12.93 -16.50 -23.83
N GLY A 199 13.03 -15.21 -24.12
CA GLY A 199 13.96 -14.30 -23.47
C GLY A 199 13.43 -13.91 -22.09
N GLY A 200 14.02 -14.49 -21.05
CA GLY A 200 13.68 -14.16 -19.66
C GLY A 200 13.96 -12.70 -19.27
N VAL A 201 13.43 -12.29 -18.13
CA VAL A 201 13.70 -10.98 -17.53
C VAL A 201 14.91 -11.11 -16.60
N SER A 202 15.94 -10.30 -16.82
CA SER A 202 17.07 -10.19 -15.88
C SER A 202 17.03 -8.83 -15.18
N PRO A 203 17.37 -8.76 -13.88
CA PRO A 203 17.46 -7.48 -13.19
C PRO A 203 18.54 -6.57 -13.81
N PRO A 204 18.30 -5.25 -13.85
CA PRO A 204 17.06 -4.56 -13.48
C PRO A 204 16.02 -4.64 -14.61
N GLY A 205 14.91 -5.38 -14.40
CA GLY A 205 13.67 -5.40 -15.21
C GLY A 205 13.76 -5.54 -16.74
N GLY A 206 14.95 -5.75 -17.30
CA GLY A 206 15.20 -5.70 -18.73
C GLY A 206 14.85 -7.04 -19.36
N SER A 207 13.77 -7.07 -20.13
CA SER A 207 13.52 -8.20 -21.04
C SER A 207 14.65 -8.24 -22.06
N ARG A 208 15.46 -9.31 -22.04
CA ARG A 208 16.39 -9.55 -23.15
C ARG A 208 15.59 -10.20 -24.26
N VAL A 209 15.34 -9.48 -25.36
CA VAL A 209 14.89 -10.13 -26.58
C VAL A 209 16.08 -10.96 -27.05
N GLN A 210 15.97 -12.30 -27.00
CA GLN A 210 16.91 -13.11 -27.75
C GLN A 210 16.60 -12.86 -29.23
N PRO A 211 17.54 -12.30 -30.02
CA PRO A 211 17.31 -12.20 -31.45
C PRO A 211 17.05 -13.62 -31.96
N TYR A 212 16.02 -13.80 -32.80
CA TYR A 212 15.81 -15.04 -33.53
C TYR A 212 17.17 -15.54 -34.02
N LYS A 213 17.54 -16.79 -33.69
CA LYS A 213 18.69 -17.45 -34.29
C LYS A 213 18.42 -17.58 -35.80
N ARG A 214 18.67 -16.52 -36.54
CA ARG A 214 18.64 -16.46 -37.99
C ARG A 214 19.94 -17.04 -38.54
N GLU A 215 20.37 -18.19 -38.04
CA GLU A 215 21.60 -18.86 -38.48
C GLU A 215 21.36 -19.84 -39.64
N LEU A 216 20.12 -20.01 -40.11
CA LEU A 216 19.81 -20.97 -41.19
C LEU A 216 19.55 -20.35 -42.57
N LEU A 217 19.62 -19.03 -42.74
CA LEU A 217 19.36 -18.39 -44.06
C LEU A 217 20.60 -18.15 -44.94
N ASN A 218 21.82 -18.40 -44.45
CA ASN A 218 23.05 -18.23 -45.26
C ASN A 218 23.68 -19.56 -45.76
N ASN A 219 23.03 -20.70 -45.57
CA ASN A 219 23.48 -22.00 -46.10
C ASN A 219 22.68 -22.46 -47.32
N GLN A 220 22.32 -21.54 -48.23
CA GLN A 220 21.94 -21.93 -49.60
C GLN A 220 23.25 -22.12 -50.38
N PRO A 221 23.61 -23.33 -50.83
CA PRO A 221 24.75 -23.49 -51.71
C PRO A 221 24.49 -22.70 -53.00
N GLU A 222 25.41 -21.82 -53.36
CA GLU A 222 25.43 -21.20 -54.69
C GLU A 222 25.45 -22.32 -55.74
N GLN A 223 24.41 -22.38 -56.57
CA GLN A 223 24.34 -23.25 -57.75
C GLN A 223 24.98 -22.57 -58.95
#